data_AF-A0A657BCH7-F1
#
_entry.id   AF-A0A657BCH7-F1
#
_cell.length_a   1.000
_cell.length_b   1.000
_cell.length_c   1.000
_cell.angle_alpha   90.00
_cell.angle_beta   90.00
_cell.angle_gamma   90.00
#
_symmetry.space_group_name_H-M   'P 1'
#
loop_
_entity.id
_entity.type
_entity.pdbx_description
1 polymer ?
#
loop_
_entity_poly.entity_id
_entity_poly.type
_entity_poly.pdbx_seq_one_letter_code
_entity_poly.pdbx_strand_id
1 'polypeptide(L)' 'MTKEVDCVKANDNILVLADMFVGGRRRVPVVDEGALVGIITRQDFARALIYTIDHPHHGDHAH' A
#
# COMPACT_ATOMS: atom_id res chain seq x y z
N MET A 1 11.95 -22.02 7.11
CA MET A 1 10.65 -21.55 7.66
C MET A 1 10.73 -20.05 7.85
N THR A 2 9.89 -19.28 7.16
CA THR A 2 9.75 -17.85 7.44
C THR A 2 8.79 -17.67 8.61
N LYS A 3 9.17 -16.77 9.53
CA LYS A 3 8.33 -16.23 10.61
C LYS A 3 7.04 -15.63 10.06
N GLU A 4 6.05 -15.42 10.95
CA GLU A 4 4.87 -14.58 10.70
C GLU A 4 5.19 -13.47 9.69
N VAL A 5 4.43 -13.45 8.60
CA VAL A 5 4.61 -12.50 7.52
C VAL A 5 3.69 -11.32 7.81
N ASP A 6 4.29 -10.15 8.06
CA ASP A 6 3.55 -8.90 8.21
C ASP A 6 2.74 -8.65 6.92
N CYS A 7 1.42 -8.51 7.05
CA CYS A 7 0.48 -8.23 5.97
C CYS A 7 -0.50 -7.13 6.36
N VAL A 8 -1.13 -6.52 5.37
CA VAL A 8 -2.17 -5.48 5.54
C VAL A 8 -3.45 -5.91 4.86
N LYS A 9 -4.56 -5.30 5.25
CA LYS A 9 -5.84 -5.42 4.55
C LYS A 9 -5.95 -4.44 3.41
N ALA A 10 -6.75 -4.77 2.40
CA ALA A 10 -6.99 -3.89 1.25
C ALA A 10 -7.58 -2.52 1.62
N ASN A 11 -8.27 -2.44 2.77
CA ASN A 11 -8.89 -1.23 3.29
C ASN A 11 -8.15 -0.62 4.49
N ASP A 12 -6.95 -1.12 4.83
CA ASP A 12 -6.14 -0.50 5.88
C ASP A 12 -5.72 0.92 5.49
N ASN A 13 -5.55 1.77 6.50
CA ASN A 13 -5.00 3.09 6.28
C ASN A 13 -3.60 2.97 5.66
N ILE A 14 -3.38 3.68 4.57
CA ILE A 14 -2.13 3.67 3.80
C ILE A 14 -0.89 4.03 4.64
N LEU A 15 -1.07 4.74 5.77
CA LEU A 15 0.00 5.05 6.73
C LEU A 15 0.53 3.82 7.47
N VAL A 16 -0.29 2.78 7.68
CA VAL A 16 0.16 1.51 8.27
C VAL A 16 1.20 0.86 7.37
N LEU A 17 0.93 0.85 6.06
CA LEU A 17 1.86 0.34 5.06
C LEU A 17 3.16 1.17 5.02
N ALA A 18 3.06 2.50 5.18
CA ALA A 18 4.21 3.39 5.28
C ALA A 18 5.12 3.04 6.47
N ASP A 19 4.53 2.82 7.65
CA ASP A 19 5.28 2.45 8.86
C ASP A 19 6.02 1.12 8.70
N MET A 20 5.38 0.11 8.09
CA MET A 20 6.04 -1.17 7.78
C MET A 20 7.26 -0.99 6.87
N PHE A 21 7.16 -0.10 5.88
CA PHE A 21 8.28 0.19 4.98
C PHE A 21 9.41 0.96 5.66
N VAL A 22 9.09 1.89 6.57
CA VAL A 22 10.08 2.54 7.45
C VAL A 22 10.75 1.51 8.35
N GLY A 23 9.99 0.54 8.88
CA GLY A 23 10.45 -0.63 9.62
C GLY A 23 11.24 -1.66 8.79
N GLY A 24 11.63 -1.33 7.56
CA GLY A 24 12.55 -2.09 6.73
C GLY A 24 11.89 -3.16 5.83
N ARG A 25 10.56 -3.28 5.82
CA ARG A 25 9.88 -4.19 4.89
C ARG A 25 10.04 -3.65 3.48
N ARG A 26 10.25 -4.54 2.52
CA ARG A 26 10.43 -4.15 1.10
C ARG A 26 9.19 -4.43 0.26
N ARG A 27 8.40 -5.40 0.70
CA ARG A 27 7.20 -5.92 0.09
C ARG A 27 6.25 -6.35 1.20
N VAL A 28 4.98 -5.99 1.07
CA VAL A 28 3.94 -6.29 2.04
C VAL A 28 2.78 -6.95 1.28
N PRO A 29 2.40 -8.18 1.62
CA PRO A 29 1.22 -8.83 1.08
C PRO A 29 -0.06 -8.08 1.48
N VAL A 30 -1.02 -8.03 0.58
CA VAL A 30 -2.36 -7.50 0.84
C VAL A 30 -3.32 -8.69 0.91
N VAL A 31 -4.00 -8.82 2.04
CA VAL A 31 -4.97 -9.90 2.29
C VAL A 31 -6.35 -9.28 2.40
N ASP A 32 -7.35 -9.91 1.79
CA ASP A 32 -8.75 -9.55 1.98
C ASP A 32 -9.57 -10.81 2.21
N GLU A 33 -10.49 -10.77 3.17
CA GLU A 33 -11.30 -11.93 3.58
C GLU A 33 -10.50 -13.24 3.80
N GLY A 34 -9.25 -13.12 4.26
CA GLY A 34 -8.36 -14.27 4.50
C GLY A 34 -7.64 -14.81 3.26
N ALA A 35 -7.87 -14.22 2.09
CA ALA A 35 -7.20 -14.56 0.84
C ALA A 35 -6.12 -13.53 0.47
N LEU A 36 -5.00 -13.99 -0.07
CA LEU A 36 -3.98 -13.11 -0.65
C LEU A 36 -4.51 -12.50 -1.95
N VAL A 37 -4.77 -11.19 -1.96
CA VAL A 37 -5.31 -10.48 -3.13
C VAL A 37 -4.26 -9.66 -3.88
N GLY A 38 -3.10 -9.44 -3.28
CA GLY A 38 -2.03 -8.70 -3.96
C GLY A 38 -0.77 -8.51 -3.13
N ILE A 39 0.13 -7.69 -3.66
CA ILE A 39 1.37 -7.31 -3.01
C ILE A 39 1.67 -5.85 -3.32
N ILE A 40 2.13 -5.10 -2.33
CA ILE A 40 2.61 -3.74 -2.54
C ILE A 40 4.11 -3.69 -2.20
N THR A 41 4.90 -3.14 -3.13
CA THR A 41 6.32 -2.89 -2.90
C THR A 41 6.56 -1.43 -2.53
N ARG A 42 7.69 -1.14 -1.88
CA ARG A 42 8.11 0.24 -1.60
C ARG A 42 8.14 1.12 -2.84
N GLN A 43 8.50 0.55 -3.99
CA GLN A 43 8.62 1.30 -5.24
C GLN A 43 7.25 1.66 -5.80
N ASP A 44 6.27 0.76 -5.69
CA ASP A 44 4.89 1.02 -6.14
C ASP A 44 4.22 2.06 -5.23
N PHE A 45 4.44 1.96 -3.93
CA PHE A 45 4.01 2.94 -2.95
C PHE A 45 4.56 4.35 -3.24
N ALA A 46 5.87 4.46 -3.46
CA ALA A 46 6.50 5.74 -3.80
C ALA A 46 5.97 6.31 -5.13
N ARG A 47 5.80 5.46 -6.15
CA ARG A 47 5.21 5.87 -7.44
C ARG A 47 3.78 6.41 -7.27
N ALA A 48 2.96 5.74 -6.47
CA ALA A 48 1.59 6.18 -6.21
C ALA A 48 1.55 7.54 -5.52
N LEU A 49 2.43 7.78 -4.53
CA LEU A 49 2.54 9.07 -3.86
C LEU A 49 2.96 10.19 -4.82
N ILE A 50 4.00 9.95 -5.64
CA ILE A 50 4.47 10.92 -6.64
C ILE A 50 3.34 11.24 -7.62
N TYR A 51 2.67 10.22 -8.15
CA TYR A 51 1.54 10.42 -9.06
C TYR A 51 0.43 11.26 -8.43
N THR A 52 0.11 10.99 -7.16
CA THR A 52 -0.94 11.72 -6.42
C THR A 52 -0.56 13.18 -6.12
N ILE A 53 0.73 13.46 -5.92
CA ILE A 53 1.24 14.82 -5.64
C ILE A 53 1.39 15.63 -6.93
N ASP A 54 1.93 15.04 -7.98
CA ASP A 54 2.21 15.72 -9.26
C ASP A 54 0.95 15.91 -10.10
N HIS A 55 -0.04 15.03 -9.92
CA HIS A 55 -1.37 15.15 -10.50
C HIS A 55 -2.38 15.29 -9.35
N PRO A 56 -2.39 16.44 -8.64
CA PRO A 56 -3.46 16.67 -7.69
C PRO A 56 -4.75 16.54 -8.50
N HIS A 57 -5.65 15.66 -8.07
CA HIS A 57 -6.96 15.52 -8.69
C HIS A 57 -7.59 16.91 -8.75
N HIS A 58 -7.48 17.58 -9.90
CA HIS A 58 -8.26 18.76 -10.19
C HIS A 58 -9.68 18.21 -10.24
N GLY A 59 -10.46 18.54 -9.22
CA GLY A 59 -11.73 17.89 -8.95
C GLY A 59 -12.59 17.89 -10.20
N ASP A 60 -12.69 16.73 -10.84
CA ASP A 60 -13.70 16.45 -11.85
C ASP A 60 -14.68 15.47 -11.20
N HIS A 61 -15.39 16.00 -10.20
CA HIS A 61 -16.71 15.50 -9.85
C HIS A 61 -17.68 16.00 -10.92
N ALA A 62 -17.59 15.43 -12.13
CA ALA A 62 -18.70 15.43 -13.05
C ALA A 62 -19.65 14.30 -12.61
N HIS A 63 -20.48 14.62 -11.62
CA HIS A 63 -21.81 14.05 -11.46
C HIS A 63 -22.82 15.06 -12.00
#